data_AF-A0A522IN44-F1
#
_entry.id   AF-A0A522IN44-F1
#
_cell.length_a   1.000
_cell.length_b   1.000
_cell.length_c   1.000
_cell.angle_alpha   90.00
_cell.angle_beta   90.00
_cell.angle_gamma   90.00
#
_symmetry.space_group_name_H-M   'P 1'
#
loop_
_entity.id
_entity.type
_entity.pdbx_description
1 polymer ?
#
loop_
_entity_poly.entity_id
_entity_poly.type
_entity_poly.pdbx_seq_one_letter_code
_entity_poly.pdbx_strand_id
1 'polypeptide(L)'
;MNNRLSLTVCAVLIAHGYMSSAHAMSCNSGRGYVGTEGIGVLKSQGLWRPNGEAFRDNVTINTYAAASGSCMLADNLKATASGVLQYASSVREPGVLDGKQNSVLAIVNEAYLTYTPSEKVFIDIGKIKRSNGFMFSMNPLDLLRNTSGKLRAATVNADSNNPDSFYDEGSIGIGGTVYADAGTFELAALPRLTTNDSFRESAEKWSMLERTNSTNRLYGAFTTSRFSDFNPTVNMVAGSSYNALGFGVSGYVNDNLILSMESSAARGERWRHLNMEAASAVQQYGNVGDPFGQDSRRLVANLAVGLRYTDSNRTEYGIEYFGQTEGYSRSEWRNYFKTVGFVNGGFAAGLPAGVASSLAPLYGQYANLLAVETDNANRGNNFLGKHYVTLFASSKTE
;
A
#
# COMPACT_ATOMS: atom_id res chain seq x y z
N MET A 1 -8.21 10.11 -24.43
CA MET A 1 -7.02 10.73 -25.05
C MET A 1 -6.80 12.08 -24.42
N ASN A 2 -5.75 12.22 -23.61
CA ASN A 2 -5.00 13.44 -23.34
C ASN A 2 -3.84 13.06 -22.41
N ASN A 3 -2.86 12.35 -22.98
CA ASN A 3 -1.55 12.10 -22.38
C ASN A 3 -0.71 13.37 -22.55
N ARG A 4 -0.75 14.29 -21.59
CA ARG A 4 0.19 15.41 -21.50
C ARG A 4 0.46 15.77 -20.05
N LEU A 5 1.28 14.95 -19.36
CA LEU A 5 2.16 15.35 -18.25
C LEU A 5 2.91 14.12 -17.73
N SER A 6 3.97 13.72 -18.43
CA SER A 6 4.99 12.78 -17.90
C SER A 6 6.36 12.95 -18.57
N LEU A 7 6.56 13.96 -19.42
CA LEU A 7 7.78 14.08 -20.22
C LEU A 7 8.96 14.74 -19.50
N THR A 8 8.77 15.27 -18.29
CA THR A 8 9.87 15.96 -17.56
C THR A 8 10.53 15.09 -16.48
N VAL A 9 9.94 13.94 -16.11
CA VAL A 9 10.50 13.06 -15.05
C VAL A 9 11.29 11.88 -15.65
N CYS A 10 11.01 11.46 -16.89
CA CYS A 10 11.78 10.43 -17.58
C CYS A 10 13.23 10.82 -17.91
N ALA A 11 13.59 12.11 -17.79
CA ALA A 11 14.94 12.58 -18.12
C ALA A 11 16.01 12.03 -17.16
N VAL A 12 15.68 11.70 -15.91
CA VAL A 12 16.68 11.22 -14.93
C VAL A 12 17.01 9.74 -15.10
N LEU A 13 16.04 8.92 -15.55
CA LEU A 13 16.25 7.48 -15.73
C LEU A 13 16.90 7.12 -17.09
N ILE A 14 16.80 8.00 -18.09
CA ILE A 14 17.39 7.79 -19.44
C ILE A 14 18.75 8.51 -19.59
N ALA A 15 19.15 9.36 -18.65
CA ALA A 15 20.39 10.16 -18.72
C ALA A 15 21.70 9.37 -18.52
N HIS A 16 21.70 8.03 -18.52
CA HIS A 16 22.94 7.24 -18.62
C HIS A 16 23.51 7.18 -20.05
N GLY A 17 22.77 7.66 -21.07
CA GLY A 17 23.20 7.59 -22.47
C GLY A 17 23.86 8.85 -23.04
N TYR A 18 23.48 10.04 -22.57
CA TYR A 18 23.90 11.30 -23.23
C TYR A 18 23.83 12.49 -22.28
N MET A 19 24.92 12.83 -21.60
CA MET A 19 25.12 14.20 -21.12
C MET A 19 26.57 14.63 -21.35
N SER A 20 26.72 15.66 -22.19
CA SER A 20 27.97 16.36 -22.45
C SER A 20 28.33 17.29 -21.28
N SER A 21 29.64 17.45 -21.10
CA SER A 21 30.37 18.23 -20.12
C SER A 21 29.96 19.70 -20.03
N ALA A 22 29.55 20.16 -18.83
CA ALA A 22 29.69 21.56 -18.40
C ALA A 22 29.65 21.77 -16.87
N HIS A 23 29.11 20.83 -16.09
CA HIS A 23 29.28 20.78 -14.64
C HIS A 23 29.57 19.33 -14.24
N ALA A 24 30.53 19.09 -13.35
CA ALA A 24 30.90 17.75 -12.90
C ALA A 24 29.77 17.16 -12.04
N MET A 25 28.68 16.73 -12.68
CA MET A 25 27.61 15.97 -12.07
C MET A 25 28.16 14.61 -11.69
N SER A 26 28.35 14.37 -10.39
CA SER A 26 28.75 13.07 -9.87
C SER A 26 27.48 12.29 -9.55
N CYS A 27 27.14 11.33 -10.41
CA CYS A 27 26.06 10.39 -10.16
C CYS A 27 26.65 9.14 -9.51
N ASN A 28 26.12 8.76 -8.34
CA ASN A 28 26.37 7.42 -7.81
C ASN A 28 25.67 6.40 -8.71
N SER A 29 26.35 5.27 -8.96
CA SER A 29 25.82 4.16 -9.77
C SER A 29 24.43 3.78 -9.28
N GLY A 30 23.42 3.91 -10.14
CA GLY A 30 22.07 3.47 -9.82
C GLY A 30 22.03 2.00 -9.46
N ARG A 31 21.17 1.63 -8.53
CA ARG A 31 20.86 0.24 -8.20
C ARG A 31 19.59 -0.15 -8.93
N GLY A 32 19.56 -1.34 -9.50
CA GLY A 32 18.36 -1.85 -10.12
C GLY A 32 18.41 -3.36 -10.22
N TYR A 33 17.23 -3.94 -10.40
CA TYR A 33 17.08 -5.36 -10.64
C TYR A 33 15.96 -5.57 -11.65
N VAL A 34 16.05 -6.69 -12.37
CA VAL A 34 15.01 -7.19 -13.25
C VAL A 34 14.66 -8.59 -12.80
N GLY A 35 13.39 -8.94 -12.84
CA GLY A 35 12.93 -10.24 -12.41
C GLY A 35 11.75 -10.72 -13.25
N THR A 36 11.49 -12.02 -13.15
CA THR A 36 10.30 -12.63 -13.71
C THR A 36 9.73 -13.65 -12.73
N GLU A 37 8.41 -13.64 -12.58
CA GLU A 37 7.66 -14.53 -11.71
C GLU A 37 6.54 -15.19 -12.51
N GLY A 38 6.34 -16.49 -12.29
CA GLY A 38 5.16 -17.21 -12.77
C GLY A 38 4.13 -17.29 -11.67
N ILE A 39 2.93 -16.77 -11.91
CA ILE A 39 1.83 -16.75 -10.95
C ILE A 39 0.72 -17.65 -11.47
N GLY A 40 0.40 -18.70 -10.70
CA GLY A 40 -0.75 -19.56 -10.99
C GLY A 40 -1.97 -19.13 -10.18
N VAL A 41 -3.07 -18.78 -10.86
CA VAL A 41 -4.38 -18.63 -10.25
C VAL A 41 -5.17 -19.90 -10.56
N LEU A 42 -5.41 -20.70 -9.51
CA LEU A 42 -6.21 -21.93 -9.60
C LEU A 42 -7.60 -21.67 -9.01
N LYS A 43 -8.63 -22.21 -9.65
CA LYS A 43 -10.05 -22.05 -9.33
C LYS A 43 -10.25 -22.39 -7.87
N SER A 44 -10.56 -21.37 -7.09
CA SER A 44 -11.22 -21.55 -5.80
C SER A 44 -12.72 -21.41 -6.03
N GLN A 45 -13.53 -22.19 -5.30
CA GLN A 45 -14.98 -21.96 -5.25
C GLN A 45 -15.24 -20.64 -4.53
N GLY A 46 -15.13 -19.53 -5.25
CA GLY A 46 -15.35 -18.18 -4.73
C GLY A 46 -16.84 -17.88 -4.55
N LEU A 47 -17.15 -17.05 -3.55
CA LEU A 47 -18.51 -16.53 -3.36
C LEU A 47 -18.91 -15.49 -4.43
N TRP A 48 -17.94 -15.01 -5.22
CA TRP A 48 -18.16 -14.00 -6.25
C TRP A 48 -18.67 -14.64 -7.53
N ARG A 49 -19.84 -14.19 -7.99
CA ARG A 49 -20.53 -14.64 -9.20
C ARG A 49 -21.16 -13.43 -9.90
N PRO A 50 -20.35 -12.48 -10.42
CA PRO A 50 -20.87 -11.44 -11.30
C PRO A 50 -21.43 -12.09 -12.58
N ASN A 51 -22.07 -11.31 -13.46
CA ASN A 51 -22.58 -11.79 -14.74
C ASN A 51 -21.42 -12.27 -15.65
N GLY A 52 -20.95 -13.51 -15.48
CA GLY A 52 -19.77 -14.10 -16.15
C GLY A 52 -18.90 -14.96 -15.21
N GLU A 53 -17.80 -15.55 -15.72
CA GLU A 53 -16.78 -16.15 -14.83
C GLU A 53 -16.05 -15.02 -14.08
N ALA A 54 -16.28 -14.92 -12.77
CA ALA A 54 -15.65 -13.90 -11.90
C ALA A 54 -14.12 -14.01 -11.91
N PHE A 55 -13.68 -15.26 -11.76
CA PHE A 55 -12.30 -15.69 -11.68
C PHE A 55 -12.11 -16.88 -12.62
N ARG A 56 -10.98 -16.93 -13.28
CA ARG A 56 -10.64 -18.02 -14.21
C ARG A 56 -9.27 -18.58 -13.89
N ASP A 57 -9.15 -19.90 -14.04
CA ASP A 57 -7.85 -20.58 -14.02
C ASP A 57 -6.90 -19.92 -15.01
N ASN A 58 -5.78 -19.43 -14.52
CA ASN A 58 -4.82 -18.75 -15.35
C ASN A 58 -3.40 -18.91 -14.83
N VAL A 59 -2.47 -18.75 -15.77
CA VAL A 59 -1.06 -18.58 -15.46
C VAL A 59 -0.68 -17.20 -15.97
N THR A 60 -0.11 -16.38 -15.11
CA THR A 60 0.37 -15.05 -15.43
C THR A 60 1.88 -15.05 -15.36
N ILE A 61 2.52 -14.66 -16.45
CA ILE A 61 3.94 -14.33 -16.47
C ILE A 61 4.05 -12.85 -16.10
N ASN A 62 4.75 -12.58 -15.01
CA ASN A 62 4.99 -11.24 -14.51
C ASN A 62 6.47 -10.92 -14.71
N THR A 63 6.78 -9.86 -15.45
CA THR A 63 8.15 -9.34 -15.58
C THR A 63 8.20 -7.95 -14.98
N TYR A 64 9.30 -7.65 -14.30
CA TYR A 64 9.43 -6.38 -13.61
C TYR A 64 10.86 -5.88 -13.60
N ALA A 65 10.99 -4.57 -13.46
CA ALA A 65 12.23 -3.87 -13.27
C ALA A 65 12.05 -2.83 -12.17
N ALA A 66 13.04 -2.68 -11.31
CA ALA A 66 13.14 -1.60 -10.35
C ALA A 66 14.46 -0.87 -10.56
N ALA A 67 14.45 0.44 -10.42
CA ALA A 67 15.66 1.26 -10.49
C ALA A 67 15.59 2.39 -9.47
N SER A 68 16.72 2.67 -8.84
CA SER A 68 16.93 3.82 -7.97
C SER A 68 18.29 4.45 -8.27
N GLY A 69 18.37 5.77 -8.12
CA GLY A 69 19.59 6.52 -8.38
C GLY A 69 19.61 7.85 -7.66
N SER A 70 20.82 8.36 -7.43
CA SER A 70 21.03 9.69 -6.87
C SER A 70 22.21 10.38 -7.52
N CYS A 71 22.07 11.68 -7.81
CA CYS A 71 23.11 12.50 -8.41
C CYS A 71 23.36 13.75 -7.57
N MET A 72 24.62 14.06 -7.31
CA MET A 72 25.03 15.34 -6.75
C MET A 72 25.00 16.40 -7.84
N LEU A 73 24.17 17.42 -7.66
CA LEU A 73 24.04 18.56 -8.57
C LEU A 73 24.95 19.73 -8.14
N ALA A 74 25.17 19.86 -6.84
CA ALA A 74 26.13 20.75 -6.19
C ALA A 74 26.51 20.15 -4.82
N ASP A 75 27.51 20.71 -4.13
CA ASP A 75 28.03 20.18 -2.85
C ASP A 75 26.95 19.97 -1.78
N ASN A 76 25.92 20.82 -1.77
CA ASN A 76 24.80 20.77 -0.83
C ASN A 76 23.46 20.42 -1.49
N LEU A 77 23.46 19.94 -2.74
CA LEU A 77 22.23 19.63 -3.48
C LEU A 77 22.32 18.26 -4.17
N LYS A 78 21.44 17.34 -3.78
CA LYS A 78 21.34 15.99 -4.34
C LYS A 78 19.96 15.76 -4.95
N ALA A 79 19.90 15.15 -6.14
CA ALA A 79 18.67 14.62 -6.70
C ALA A 79 18.57 13.12 -6.43
N THR A 80 17.40 12.62 -6.01
CA THR A 80 17.13 11.20 -5.79
C THR A 80 15.86 10.81 -6.53
N ALA A 81 15.87 9.67 -7.21
CA ALA A 81 14.68 9.10 -7.83
C ALA A 81 14.70 7.57 -7.76
N SER A 82 13.52 6.98 -7.59
CA SER A 82 13.32 5.56 -7.81
C SER A 82 11.96 5.28 -8.43
N GLY A 83 11.89 4.17 -9.16
CA GLY A 83 10.69 3.76 -9.86
C GLY A 83 10.72 2.29 -10.24
N VAL A 84 9.53 1.79 -10.54
CA VAL A 84 9.31 0.41 -10.96
C VAL A 84 8.49 0.36 -12.24
N LEU A 85 8.75 -0.68 -13.01
CA LEU A 85 8.00 -1.06 -14.19
C LEU A 85 7.60 -2.52 -14.04
N GLN A 86 6.34 -2.83 -14.31
CA GLN A 86 5.80 -4.18 -14.27
C GLN A 86 5.00 -4.42 -15.55
N TYR A 87 5.17 -5.61 -16.12
CA TYR A 87 4.36 -6.13 -17.20
C TYR A 87 3.85 -7.51 -16.83
N ALA A 88 2.53 -7.69 -16.87
CA ALA A 88 1.89 -8.96 -16.60
C ALA A 88 1.14 -9.45 -17.85
N SER A 89 1.40 -10.69 -18.25
CA SER A 89 0.73 -11.35 -19.36
C SER A 89 0.13 -12.68 -18.90
N SER A 90 -1.19 -12.78 -19.00
CA SER A 90 -1.95 -13.97 -18.66
C SER A 90 -2.11 -14.86 -19.90
N VAL A 91 -1.94 -16.17 -19.73
CA VAL A 91 -2.05 -17.15 -20.82
C VAL A 91 -3.47 -17.18 -21.42
N ARG A 92 -4.49 -17.02 -20.58
CA ARG A 92 -5.91 -16.97 -20.98
C ARG A 92 -6.51 -15.60 -20.70
N GLU A 93 -7.62 -15.30 -21.36
CA GLU A 93 -8.43 -14.13 -21.00
C GLU A 93 -8.92 -14.29 -19.54
N PRO A 94 -8.53 -13.38 -18.63
CA PRO A 94 -8.89 -13.47 -17.22
C PRO A 94 -10.39 -13.26 -16.97
N GLY A 95 -10.88 -13.66 -15.79
CA GLY A 95 -12.24 -13.37 -15.37
C GLY A 95 -12.49 -11.87 -15.18
N VAL A 96 -13.76 -11.48 -15.06
CA VAL A 96 -14.17 -10.06 -14.97
C VAL A 96 -13.52 -9.32 -13.78
N LEU A 97 -13.15 -10.04 -12.73
CA LEU A 97 -12.47 -9.49 -11.54
C LEU A 97 -10.95 -9.71 -11.52
N ASP A 98 -10.40 -10.52 -12.42
CA ASP A 98 -8.96 -10.86 -12.50
C ASP A 98 -8.11 -9.77 -13.21
N GLY A 99 -8.74 -8.74 -13.77
CA GLY A 99 -8.06 -7.70 -14.53
C GLY A 99 -7.94 -8.04 -16.03
N LYS A 100 -6.92 -7.51 -16.71
CA LYS A 100 -6.74 -7.68 -18.16
C LYS A 100 -5.67 -8.70 -18.47
N GLN A 101 -5.83 -9.37 -19.62
CA GLN A 101 -4.87 -10.36 -20.10
C GLN A 101 -3.45 -9.80 -20.19
N ASN A 102 -3.30 -8.59 -20.71
CA ASN A 102 -2.02 -7.88 -20.75
C ASN A 102 -2.16 -6.56 -20.00
N SER A 103 -1.29 -6.35 -19.03
CA SER A 103 -1.32 -5.17 -18.16
C SER A 103 0.09 -4.63 -17.95
N VAL A 104 0.21 -3.31 -17.97
CA VAL A 104 1.47 -2.59 -17.70
C VAL A 104 1.22 -1.65 -16.53
N LEU A 105 2.17 -1.60 -15.61
CA LEU A 105 2.19 -0.65 -14.51
C LEU A 105 3.55 0.03 -14.44
N ALA A 106 3.55 1.35 -14.38
CA ALA A 106 4.74 2.15 -14.10
C ALA A 106 4.46 3.02 -12.88
N ILE A 107 5.34 2.98 -11.90
CA ILE A 107 5.24 3.74 -10.67
C ILE A 107 6.56 4.48 -10.46
N VAL A 108 6.48 5.77 -10.16
CA VAL A 108 7.59 6.52 -9.57
C VAL A 108 7.40 6.36 -8.06
N ASN A 109 8.31 5.68 -7.37
CA ASN A 109 8.17 5.52 -5.92
C ASN A 109 8.55 6.84 -5.23
N GLU A 110 9.66 7.45 -5.61
CA GLU A 110 10.13 8.74 -5.08
C GLU A 110 10.90 9.52 -6.15
N ALA A 111 10.86 10.84 -6.05
CA ALA A 111 11.58 11.76 -6.93
C ALA A 111 11.68 13.12 -6.25
N TYR A 112 12.83 13.44 -5.66
CA TYR A 112 12.99 14.65 -4.85
C TYR A 112 14.41 15.20 -4.90
N LEU A 113 14.52 16.48 -4.55
CA LEU A 113 15.78 17.19 -4.34
C LEU A 113 16.04 17.33 -2.84
N THR A 114 17.24 16.98 -2.40
CA THR A 114 17.74 17.16 -1.03
C THR A 114 18.70 18.34 -0.99
N TYR A 115 18.36 19.37 -0.23
CA TYR A 115 19.24 20.48 0.12
C TYR A 115 19.83 20.27 1.52
N THR A 116 21.15 20.40 1.65
CA THR A 116 21.90 20.09 2.89
C THR A 116 22.62 21.35 3.39
N PRO A 117 21.94 22.26 4.11
CA PRO A 117 22.56 23.50 4.58
C PRO A 117 23.65 23.29 5.64
N SER A 118 23.64 22.15 6.32
CA SER A 118 24.68 21.72 7.26
C SER A 118 24.74 20.19 7.29
N GLU A 119 25.80 19.62 7.86
CA GLU A 119 25.99 18.17 7.96
C GLU A 119 24.86 17.43 8.72
N LYS A 120 24.07 18.17 9.51
CA LYS A 120 23.03 17.62 10.38
C LYS A 120 21.61 17.85 9.85
N VAL A 121 21.43 18.64 8.79
CA VAL A 121 20.10 19.09 8.32
C VAL A 121 19.92 18.78 6.85
N PHE A 122 18.83 18.10 6.53
CA PHE A 122 18.45 17.70 5.18
C PHE A 122 17.05 18.20 4.90
N ILE A 123 16.83 18.86 3.75
CA ILE A 123 15.53 19.38 3.33
C ILE A 123 15.19 18.76 1.99
N ASP A 124 14.10 18.01 1.92
CA ASP A 124 13.65 17.29 0.75
C ASP A 124 12.43 17.96 0.11
N ILE A 125 12.47 18.20 -1.20
CA ILE A 125 11.35 18.79 -1.97
C ILE A 125 11.06 17.90 -3.18
N GLY A 126 9.82 17.43 -3.30
CA GLY A 126 9.38 16.58 -4.41
C GLY A 126 8.44 15.47 -3.95
N LYS A 127 8.44 14.34 -4.66
CA LYS A 127 7.73 13.12 -4.24
C LYS A 127 8.58 12.39 -3.23
N ILE A 128 8.29 12.63 -1.96
CA ILE A 128 9.04 12.11 -0.81
C ILE A 128 8.32 10.90 -0.22
N LYS A 129 9.09 9.86 0.08
CA LYS A 129 8.61 8.67 0.76
C LYS A 129 9.16 8.67 2.19
N ARG A 130 8.27 8.51 3.17
CA ARG A 130 8.61 8.41 4.60
C ARG A 130 7.83 7.23 5.15
N SER A 131 8.55 6.30 5.76
CA SER A 131 7.98 5.12 6.40
C SER A 131 8.78 4.84 7.65
N ASN A 132 8.11 4.32 8.67
CA ASN A 132 8.70 3.91 9.92
C ASN A 132 8.13 2.54 10.30
N GLY A 133 8.92 1.79 11.06
CA GLY A 133 8.56 0.44 11.49
C GLY A 133 9.50 -0.62 10.93
N PHE A 134 9.44 -1.78 11.56
CA PHE A 134 10.30 -2.93 11.38
C PHE A 134 9.50 -4.24 11.29
N MET A 135 8.18 -4.19 11.07
CA MET A 135 7.36 -5.37 10.75
C MET A 135 7.42 -5.67 9.24
N PHE A 136 7.30 -6.95 8.91
CA PHE A 136 7.36 -7.51 7.57
C PHE A 136 5.99 -7.43 6.92
N SER A 137 4.94 -7.76 7.69
CA SER A 137 3.56 -7.81 7.21
C SER A 137 2.88 -6.45 7.22
N MET A 138 2.78 -5.82 8.38
CA MET A 138 2.04 -4.59 8.61
C MET A 138 2.74 -3.76 9.69
N ASN A 139 3.10 -2.52 9.35
CA ASN A 139 3.74 -1.57 10.25
C ASN A 139 2.71 -0.60 10.84
N PRO A 140 2.35 -0.70 12.14
CA PRO A 140 1.56 0.34 12.81
C PRO A 140 2.22 1.72 12.78
N LEU A 141 3.55 1.79 12.67
CA LEU A 141 4.31 3.03 12.55
C LEU A 141 4.32 3.63 11.13
N ASP A 142 3.86 2.90 10.11
CA ASP A 142 3.80 3.46 8.75
C ASP A 142 2.55 4.33 8.57
N LEU A 143 2.57 5.50 9.22
CA LEU A 143 1.43 6.39 9.27
C LEU A 143 1.14 7.08 7.92
N LEU A 144 2.14 7.16 7.03
CA LEU A 144 2.04 7.83 5.73
C LEU A 144 1.75 6.89 4.57
N ARG A 145 1.59 5.58 4.83
CA ARG A 145 1.25 4.57 3.83
C ARG A 145 0.13 5.02 2.89
N ASN A 146 0.40 4.90 1.59
CA ASN A 146 -0.54 5.23 0.53
C ASN A 146 -1.17 3.96 -0.06
N THR A 147 -2.31 4.11 -0.72
CA THR A 147 -2.91 3.02 -1.49
C THR A 147 -2.05 2.69 -2.71
N SER A 148 -1.80 1.40 -2.97
CA SER A 148 -1.00 0.95 -4.11
C SER A 148 -1.81 0.85 -5.41
N GLY A 149 -1.14 1.19 -6.52
CA GLY A 149 -1.64 1.01 -7.88
C GLY A 149 -1.35 -0.37 -8.48
N LYS A 150 -1.03 -1.40 -7.67
CA LYS A 150 -0.56 -2.71 -8.15
C LYS A 150 -1.49 -3.38 -9.17
N LEU A 151 -0.99 -4.25 -10.04
CA LEU A 151 -1.87 -4.95 -10.99
C LEU A 151 -2.75 -5.98 -10.25
N ARG A 152 -4.04 -6.11 -10.62
CA ARG A 152 -4.90 -7.17 -10.06
C ARG A 152 -4.41 -8.58 -10.39
N ALA A 153 -3.90 -8.78 -11.61
CA ALA A 153 -3.51 -10.09 -12.13
C ALA A 153 -2.17 -10.61 -11.59
N ALA A 154 -1.34 -9.76 -10.97
CA ALA A 154 0.01 -10.10 -10.59
C ALA A 154 0.58 -9.18 -9.49
N THR A 155 1.18 -9.80 -8.47
CA THR A 155 1.98 -9.12 -7.43
C THR A 155 3.44 -9.51 -7.60
N VAL A 156 4.36 -8.57 -7.42
CA VAL A 156 5.81 -8.79 -7.40
C VAL A 156 6.25 -9.12 -5.98
N ASN A 157 7.04 -10.19 -5.80
CA ASN A 157 7.55 -10.62 -4.49
C ASN A 157 9.09 -10.51 -4.42
N ALA A 158 9.65 -9.49 -5.08
CA ALA A 158 11.09 -9.34 -5.28
C ALA A 158 11.86 -8.79 -4.09
N ASP A 159 11.18 -8.13 -3.14
CA ASP A 159 11.82 -7.48 -2.00
C ASP A 159 11.60 -8.29 -0.71
N SER A 160 12.70 -8.61 -0.03
CA SER A 160 12.72 -9.52 1.12
C SER A 160 12.10 -8.94 2.38
N ASN A 161 11.91 -7.63 2.45
CA ASN A 161 11.61 -6.95 3.71
C ASN A 161 10.13 -6.67 3.93
N ASN A 162 9.36 -6.51 2.84
CA ASN A 162 7.90 -6.37 2.86
C ASN A 162 7.36 -6.62 1.44
N PRO A 163 6.37 -7.51 1.25
CA PRO A 163 5.86 -7.86 -0.08
C PRO A 163 5.19 -6.69 -0.83
N ASP A 164 4.75 -5.63 -0.14
CA ASP A 164 4.12 -4.47 -0.76
C ASP A 164 5.11 -3.31 -1.06
N SER A 165 6.39 -3.41 -0.64
CA SER A 165 7.37 -2.32 -0.76
C SER A 165 7.60 -1.88 -2.22
N PHE A 166 7.53 -2.83 -3.16
CA PHE A 166 7.67 -2.60 -4.59
C PHE A 166 6.68 -1.56 -5.13
N TYR A 167 5.48 -1.53 -4.56
CA TYR A 167 4.38 -0.66 -4.99
C TYR A 167 4.19 0.59 -4.14
N ASP A 168 5.01 0.76 -3.10
CA ASP A 168 4.84 1.82 -2.14
C ASP A 168 5.34 3.15 -2.72
N GLU A 169 4.41 4.11 -2.79
CA GLU A 169 4.59 5.41 -3.44
C GLU A 169 4.72 6.54 -2.41
N GLY A 170 5.72 7.39 -2.60
CA GLY A 170 5.85 8.65 -1.91
C GLY A 170 4.79 9.67 -2.32
N SER A 171 4.72 10.77 -1.57
CA SER A 171 3.75 11.84 -1.77
C SER A 171 4.46 13.15 -2.11
N ILE A 172 3.87 13.97 -2.96
CA ILE A 172 4.44 15.28 -3.30
C ILE A 172 4.36 16.19 -2.08
N GLY A 173 5.47 16.81 -1.70
CA GLY A 173 5.54 17.74 -0.59
C GLY A 173 6.95 18.21 -0.28
N ILE A 174 7.12 18.70 0.94
CA ILE A 174 8.40 19.11 1.51
C ILE A 174 8.62 18.36 2.82
N GLY A 175 9.85 17.95 3.08
CA GLY A 175 10.24 17.31 4.33
C GLY A 175 11.59 17.79 4.81
N GLY A 176 11.87 17.52 6.08
CA GLY A 176 13.15 17.81 6.70
C GLY A 176 13.57 16.67 7.60
N THR A 177 14.88 16.43 7.68
CA THR A 177 15.49 15.51 8.63
C THR A 177 16.61 16.22 9.37
N VAL A 178 16.61 16.13 10.69
CA VAL A 178 17.64 16.72 11.55
C VAL A 178 18.25 15.64 12.44
N TYR A 179 19.57 15.48 12.34
CA TYR A 179 20.33 14.60 13.21
C TYR A 179 20.86 15.38 14.41
N ALA A 180 20.46 14.97 15.61
CA ALA A 180 20.91 15.56 16.87
C ALA A 180 21.48 14.47 17.78
N ASP A 181 22.22 14.86 18.82
CA ASP A 181 22.80 13.92 19.78
C ASP A 181 21.72 13.17 20.59
N ALA A 182 20.47 13.64 20.54
CA ALA A 182 19.32 12.96 21.14
C ALA A 182 18.71 11.88 20.23
N GLY A 183 18.94 11.95 18.92
CA GLY A 183 18.28 11.12 17.92
C GLY A 183 18.00 11.88 16.62
N THR A 184 17.16 11.28 15.78
CA THR A 184 16.77 11.82 14.48
C THR A 184 15.36 12.38 14.55
N PHE A 185 15.17 13.61 14.08
CA PHE A 185 13.87 14.24 13.90
C PHE A 185 13.53 14.26 12.42
N GLU A 186 12.31 13.86 12.08
CA GLU A 186 11.75 13.99 10.73
C GLU A 186 10.49 14.83 10.77
N LEU A 187 10.31 15.70 9.77
CA LEU A 187 9.09 16.47 9.56
C LEU A 187 8.72 16.40 8.08
N ALA A 188 7.43 16.35 7.76
CA ALA A 188 6.96 16.49 6.39
C ALA A 188 5.61 17.20 6.30
N ALA A 189 5.44 17.99 5.25
CA ALA A 189 4.19 18.61 4.86
C ALA A 189 3.82 18.13 3.45
N LEU A 190 2.70 17.41 3.36
CA LEU A 190 2.19 16.77 2.16
C LEU A 190 0.82 17.39 1.84
N PRO A 191 0.76 18.39 0.95
CA PRO A 191 -0.49 19.05 0.62
C PRO A 191 -1.43 18.16 -0.18
N ARG A 192 -2.73 18.44 -0.05
CA ARG A 192 -3.76 17.93 -0.94
C ARG A 192 -3.59 18.60 -2.30
N LEU A 193 -3.33 17.80 -3.33
CA LEU A 193 -3.21 18.25 -4.73
C LEU A 193 -4.40 17.81 -5.59
N THR A 194 -5.20 16.85 -5.11
CA THR A 194 -6.42 16.39 -5.79
C THR A 194 -7.48 15.93 -4.80
N THR A 195 -8.65 15.59 -5.30
CA THR A 195 -9.68 14.82 -4.61
C THR A 195 -9.66 13.39 -5.13
N ASN A 196 -10.10 12.42 -4.33
CA ASN A 196 -10.39 11.08 -4.83
C ASN A 196 -11.90 10.88 -4.74
N ASP A 197 -12.57 10.86 -5.88
CA ASP A 197 -14.01 10.63 -6.00
C ASP A 197 -14.30 9.26 -6.66
N SER A 198 -13.26 8.48 -6.90
CA SER A 198 -13.23 7.27 -7.73
C SER A 198 -13.37 5.98 -6.91
N PHE A 199 -14.01 6.03 -5.72
CA PHE A 199 -14.12 4.88 -4.81
C PHE A 199 -14.91 3.70 -5.37
N ARG A 200 -15.75 3.93 -6.38
CA ARG A 200 -16.48 2.87 -7.11
C ARG A 200 -15.59 2.11 -8.10
N GLU A 201 -14.35 2.55 -8.27
CA GLU A 201 -13.35 1.88 -9.09
C GLU A 201 -12.18 1.38 -8.23
N SER A 202 -11.48 0.38 -8.75
CA SER A 202 -10.23 -0.10 -8.18
C SER A 202 -9.18 1.01 -8.13
N ALA A 203 -8.39 1.05 -7.07
CA ALA A 203 -7.25 1.95 -6.96
C ALA A 203 -6.14 1.70 -7.99
N GLU A 204 -6.19 0.57 -8.72
CA GLU A 204 -5.40 0.36 -9.94
C GLU A 204 -5.64 1.49 -10.97
N LYS A 205 -6.88 1.99 -11.07
CA LYS A 205 -7.27 3.03 -12.03
C LYS A 205 -7.08 4.45 -11.52
N TRP A 206 -6.90 4.63 -10.22
CA TRP A 206 -6.67 5.95 -9.65
C TRP A 206 -5.39 6.55 -10.24
N SER A 207 -5.35 7.85 -10.38
CA SER A 207 -4.11 8.58 -10.69
C SER A 207 -3.13 8.49 -9.50
N MET A 208 -1.86 8.75 -9.79
CA MET A 208 -0.82 8.85 -8.76
C MET A 208 -1.22 9.82 -7.64
N LEU A 209 -1.75 10.99 -8.00
CA LEU A 209 -2.13 12.02 -7.04
C LEU A 209 -3.36 11.62 -6.22
N GLU A 210 -4.31 10.87 -6.79
CA GLU A 210 -5.45 10.35 -6.02
C GLU A 210 -4.98 9.38 -4.93
N ARG A 211 -3.96 8.56 -5.23
CA ARG A 211 -3.36 7.62 -4.27
C ARG A 211 -2.49 8.32 -3.21
N THR A 212 -1.75 9.38 -3.57
CA THR A 212 -0.68 9.92 -2.70
C THR A 212 -0.93 11.34 -2.20
N ASN A 213 -1.86 12.11 -2.77
CA ASN A 213 -2.05 13.53 -2.45
C ASN A 213 -3.54 13.93 -2.46
N SER A 214 -4.44 13.01 -2.13
CA SER A 214 -5.88 13.27 -2.01
C SER A 214 -6.30 13.96 -0.70
N THR A 215 -5.39 14.03 0.28
CA THR A 215 -5.60 14.66 1.59
C THR A 215 -4.37 15.45 2.04
N ASN A 216 -4.59 16.45 2.89
CA ASN A 216 -3.51 17.19 3.55
C ASN A 216 -2.98 16.36 4.72
N ARG A 217 -1.66 16.21 4.80
CA ARG A 217 -0.98 15.49 5.88
C ARG A 217 0.25 16.24 6.35
N LEU A 218 0.32 16.50 7.65
CA LEU A 218 1.52 16.91 8.35
C LEU A 218 2.04 15.70 9.12
N TYR A 219 3.35 15.49 9.08
CA TYR A 219 3.99 14.34 9.68
C TYR A 219 5.17 14.77 10.52
N GLY A 220 5.37 14.07 11.63
CA GLY A 220 6.57 14.20 12.45
C GLY A 220 6.98 12.86 13.02
N ALA A 221 8.28 12.63 13.13
CA ALA A 221 8.84 11.47 13.81
C ALA A 221 10.09 11.83 14.60
N PHE A 222 10.32 11.07 15.66
CA PHE A 222 11.52 11.11 16.47
C PHE A 222 11.97 9.69 16.82
N THR A 223 13.21 9.38 16.48
CA THR A 223 13.84 8.09 16.80
C THR A 223 15.09 8.34 17.62
N THR A 224 15.23 7.69 18.78
CA THR A 224 16.41 7.83 19.63
C THR A 224 17.28 6.57 19.58
N SER A 225 18.59 6.77 19.44
CA SER A 225 19.62 5.74 19.50
C SER A 225 20.41 5.78 20.81
N ARG A 226 19.87 6.45 21.85
CA ARG A 226 20.53 6.57 23.16
C ARG A 226 20.54 5.27 23.97
N PHE A 227 19.75 4.29 23.58
CA PHE A 227 19.77 2.96 24.18
C PHE A 227 20.66 2.06 23.34
N SER A 228 21.50 1.25 24.00
CA SER A 228 22.49 0.39 23.34
C SER A 228 21.87 -0.62 22.39
N ASP A 229 20.75 -1.20 22.80
CA ASP A 229 20.20 -2.39 22.14
C ASP A 229 18.86 -2.13 21.45
N PHE A 230 18.23 -0.99 21.71
CA PHE A 230 16.88 -0.67 21.24
C PHE A 230 16.78 0.75 20.66
N ASN A 231 15.94 0.91 19.64
CA ASN A 231 15.67 2.19 18.99
C ASN A 231 14.19 2.54 19.13
N PRO A 232 13.79 3.26 20.20
CA PRO A 232 12.43 3.76 20.33
C PRO A 232 12.14 4.85 19.29
N THR A 233 10.95 4.76 18.70
CA THR A 233 10.42 5.69 17.70
C THR A 233 9.03 6.16 18.12
N VAL A 234 8.80 7.47 18.10
CA VAL A 234 7.48 8.07 18.16
C VAL A 234 7.23 8.78 16.84
N ASN A 235 6.04 8.63 16.27
CA ASN A 235 5.66 9.41 15.10
C ASN A 235 4.19 9.81 15.13
N MET A 236 3.83 10.79 14.32
CA MET A 236 2.47 11.29 14.22
C MET A 236 2.15 11.77 12.82
N VAL A 237 0.87 11.67 12.47
CA VAL A 237 0.29 12.31 11.30
C VAL A 237 -0.90 13.13 11.76
N ALA A 238 -0.97 14.39 11.33
CA ALA A 238 -2.14 15.24 11.45
C ALA A 238 -2.70 15.53 10.06
N GLY A 239 -3.99 15.28 9.85
CA GLY A 239 -4.64 15.41 8.56
C GLY A 239 -6.13 15.68 8.67
N SER A 240 -6.78 15.91 7.52
CA SER A 240 -8.19 16.30 7.48
C SER A 240 -9.15 15.19 7.91
N SER A 241 -8.83 13.93 7.61
CA SER A 241 -9.70 12.76 7.86
C SER A 241 -9.06 11.68 8.71
N TYR A 242 -7.75 11.75 8.93
CA TYR A 242 -6.98 10.75 9.66
C TYR A 242 -5.88 11.47 10.47
N ASN A 243 -5.91 11.26 11.78
CA ASN A 243 -4.92 11.80 12.71
C ASN A 243 -4.42 10.65 13.57
N ALA A 244 -3.11 10.42 13.61
CA ALA A 244 -2.56 9.25 14.28
C ALA A 244 -1.29 9.58 15.06
N LEU A 245 -1.08 8.83 16.14
CA LEU A 245 0.13 8.79 16.94
C LEU A 245 0.60 7.33 16.97
N GLY A 246 1.85 7.11 16.62
CA GLY A 246 2.53 5.83 16.67
C GLY A 246 3.66 5.84 17.68
N PHE A 247 3.87 4.70 18.33
CA PHE A 247 5.02 4.40 19.17
C PHE A 247 5.51 3.00 18.86
N GLY A 248 6.82 2.83 18.75
CA GLY A 248 7.41 1.51 18.66
C GLY A 248 8.84 1.49 19.11
N VAL A 249 9.36 0.28 19.24
CA VAL A 249 10.73 0.00 19.64
C VAL A 249 11.16 -1.28 18.94
N SER A 250 12.36 -1.25 18.36
CA SER A 250 12.99 -2.44 17.77
C SER A 250 14.43 -2.54 18.25
N GLY A 251 14.93 -3.76 18.41
CA GLY A 251 16.25 -3.95 18.98
C GLY A 251 16.69 -5.40 19.06
N TYR A 252 17.98 -5.58 19.32
CA TYR A 252 18.58 -6.90 19.48
C TYR A 252 18.28 -7.44 20.88
N VAL A 253 17.72 -8.64 20.94
CA VAL A 253 17.63 -9.44 22.17
C VAL A 253 18.96 -10.20 22.37
N ASN A 254 19.56 -10.63 21.27
CA ASN A 254 20.92 -11.17 21.17
C ASN A 254 21.41 -11.00 19.71
N ASP A 255 22.62 -11.48 19.41
CA ASP A 255 23.29 -11.32 18.11
C ASP A 255 22.46 -11.77 16.89
N ASN A 256 21.55 -12.72 17.09
CA ASN A 256 20.78 -13.34 16.02
C ASN A 256 19.27 -13.11 16.15
N LEU A 257 18.80 -12.40 17.18
CA LEU A 257 17.38 -12.25 17.48
C LEU A 257 17.01 -10.78 17.66
N ILE A 258 16.10 -10.29 16.82
CA ILE A 258 15.51 -8.95 16.90
C ILE A 258 14.09 -9.05 17.41
N LEU A 259 13.75 -8.20 18.39
CA LEU A 259 12.39 -7.96 18.85
C LEU A 259 11.92 -6.61 18.34
N SER A 260 10.72 -6.58 17.77
CA SER A 260 10.03 -5.35 17.39
C SER A 260 8.67 -5.29 18.08
N MET A 261 8.30 -4.14 18.62
CA MET A 261 6.98 -3.86 19.15
C MET A 261 6.52 -2.50 18.64
N GLU A 262 5.35 -2.44 18.03
CA GLU A 262 4.81 -1.23 17.43
C GLU A 262 3.34 -1.08 17.78
N SER A 263 2.90 0.15 17.95
CA SER A 263 1.51 0.48 18.22
C SER A 263 1.17 1.82 17.57
N SER A 264 -0.09 1.97 17.19
CA SER A 264 -0.61 3.28 16.83
C SER A 264 -2.05 3.45 17.26
N ALA A 265 -2.42 4.68 17.56
CA ALA A 265 -3.78 5.10 17.82
C ALA A 265 -4.13 6.22 16.84
N ALA A 266 -5.32 6.16 16.27
CA ALA A 266 -5.79 7.11 15.29
C ALA A 266 -7.23 7.54 15.56
N ARG A 267 -7.53 8.77 15.15
CA ARG A 267 -8.88 9.29 14.96
C ARG A 267 -9.12 9.36 13.46
N GLY A 268 -10.09 8.57 13.00
CA GLY A 268 -10.39 8.35 11.59
C GLY A 268 -9.98 6.95 11.13
N GLU A 269 -10.83 6.36 10.31
CA GLU A 269 -10.56 5.11 9.60
C GLU A 269 -9.60 5.33 8.41
N ARG A 270 -8.91 4.29 7.94
CA ARG A 270 -8.07 4.30 6.73
C ARG A 270 -8.82 3.85 5.48
N TRP A 271 -9.89 3.08 5.62
CA TRP A 271 -10.67 2.55 4.50
C TRP A 271 -12.17 2.55 4.81
N ARG A 272 -12.98 2.32 3.76
CA ARG A 272 -14.45 2.36 3.86
C ARG A 272 -15.00 1.01 4.28
N HIS A 273 -15.82 0.98 5.30
CA HIS A 273 -16.45 -0.22 5.83
C HIS A 273 -17.87 -0.39 5.29
N LEU A 274 -18.28 -1.65 5.08
CA LEU A 274 -19.66 -2.00 4.87
C LEU A 274 -20.44 -1.70 6.15
N ASN A 275 -21.39 -0.76 6.09
CA ASN A 275 -22.29 -0.49 7.19
C ASN A 275 -23.25 -1.69 7.37
N MET A 276 -23.36 -2.22 8.59
CA MET A 276 -24.06 -3.48 8.85
C MET A 276 -25.58 -3.34 8.78
N GLU A 277 -26.10 -2.15 9.09
CA GLU A 277 -27.52 -1.81 8.94
C GLU A 277 -27.89 -1.73 7.45
N ALA A 278 -27.06 -1.05 6.66
CA ALA A 278 -27.18 -0.94 5.20
C ALA A 278 -27.08 -2.32 4.53
N ALA A 279 -26.13 -3.16 4.96
CA ALA A 279 -26.01 -4.54 4.52
C ALA A 279 -27.29 -5.35 4.81
N SER A 280 -27.86 -5.18 6.00
CA SER A 280 -29.12 -5.84 6.38
C SER A 280 -30.30 -5.33 5.55
N ALA A 281 -30.37 -4.03 5.26
CA ALA A 281 -31.38 -3.46 4.38
C ALA A 281 -31.28 -4.00 2.94
N VAL A 282 -30.05 -4.10 2.39
CA VAL A 282 -29.82 -4.73 1.07
C VAL A 282 -30.32 -6.18 1.07
N GLN A 283 -30.02 -6.97 2.11
CA GLN A 283 -30.50 -8.34 2.26
C GLN A 283 -32.04 -8.46 2.38
N GLN A 284 -32.73 -7.37 2.74
CA GLN A 284 -34.18 -7.28 2.86
C GLN A 284 -34.85 -6.58 1.67
N TYR A 285 -34.16 -6.50 0.52
CA TYR A 285 -34.63 -5.82 -0.69
C TYR A 285 -34.85 -4.30 -0.54
N GLY A 286 -34.24 -3.69 0.48
CA GLY A 286 -34.19 -2.25 0.65
C GLY A 286 -33.28 -1.58 -0.38
N ASN A 287 -33.67 -0.39 -0.83
CA ASN A 287 -32.86 0.42 -1.74
C ASN A 287 -31.82 1.23 -0.95
N VAL A 288 -30.54 0.90 -1.10
CA VAL A 288 -29.43 1.56 -0.40
C VAL A 288 -28.47 2.18 -1.43
N GLY A 289 -28.28 3.49 -1.41
CA GLY A 289 -27.43 4.17 -2.39
C GLY A 289 -25.97 3.69 -2.35
N ASP A 290 -25.29 3.90 -1.21
CA ASP A 290 -23.93 3.45 -0.97
C ASP A 290 -23.84 2.83 0.43
N PRO A 291 -23.66 1.50 0.54
CA PRO A 291 -23.59 0.83 1.83
C PRO A 291 -22.22 0.96 2.49
N PHE A 292 -21.24 1.62 1.86
CA PHE A 292 -19.89 1.80 2.39
C PHE A 292 -19.66 3.21 2.92
N GLY A 293 -18.98 3.33 4.06
CA GLY A 293 -18.66 4.60 4.68
C GLY A 293 -17.33 4.56 5.44
N GLN A 294 -16.76 5.74 5.67
CA GLN A 294 -15.57 5.92 6.48
C GLN A 294 -15.89 6.90 7.60
N ASP A 295 -15.60 6.54 8.85
CA ASP A 295 -15.84 7.40 10.00
C ASP A 295 -14.55 8.14 10.40
N SER A 296 -14.50 9.44 10.13
CA SER A 296 -13.40 10.34 10.51
C SER A 296 -13.29 10.60 12.02
N ARG A 297 -14.27 10.18 12.82
CA ARG A 297 -14.31 10.36 14.27
C ARG A 297 -14.05 9.09 15.04
N ARG A 298 -14.13 7.92 14.40
CA ARG A 298 -13.87 6.63 15.05
C ARG A 298 -12.44 6.57 15.57
N LEU A 299 -12.29 6.04 16.78
CA LEU A 299 -10.98 5.71 17.33
C LEU A 299 -10.55 4.34 16.83
N VAL A 300 -9.36 4.30 16.24
CA VAL A 300 -8.71 3.10 15.74
C VAL A 300 -7.43 2.88 16.51
N ALA A 301 -7.13 1.63 16.87
CA ALA A 301 -5.87 1.25 17.49
C ALA A 301 -5.30 0.02 16.81
N ASN A 302 -3.98 0.02 16.67
CA ASN A 302 -3.19 -1.05 16.08
C ASN A 302 -2.06 -1.44 17.04
N LEU A 303 -1.72 -2.73 17.05
CA LEU A 303 -0.60 -3.29 17.80
C LEU A 303 0.07 -4.36 16.93
N ALA A 304 1.39 -4.32 16.84
CA ALA A 304 2.20 -5.36 16.24
C ALA A 304 3.34 -5.76 17.18
N VAL A 305 3.63 -7.06 17.24
CA VAL A 305 4.79 -7.61 17.94
C VAL A 305 5.43 -8.65 17.04
N GLY A 306 6.73 -8.55 16.84
CA GLY A 306 7.49 -9.40 15.92
C GLY A 306 8.80 -9.88 16.52
N LEU A 307 9.15 -11.12 16.22
CA LEU A 307 10.48 -11.69 16.47
C LEU A 307 11.09 -12.09 15.13
N ARG A 308 12.36 -11.76 14.93
CA ARG A 308 13.14 -12.15 13.75
C ARG A 308 14.43 -12.81 14.19
N TYR A 309 14.66 -14.01 13.70
CA TYR A 309 15.84 -14.80 13.94
C TYR A 309 16.64 -14.95 12.64
N THR A 310 17.91 -14.59 12.67
CA THR A 310 18.82 -14.79 11.53
C THR A 310 19.79 -15.90 11.85
N ASP A 311 19.83 -16.94 11.02
CA ASP A 311 20.75 -18.05 11.19
C ASP A 311 22.17 -17.73 10.64
N SER A 312 23.10 -18.66 10.81
CA SER A 312 24.46 -18.54 10.29
C SER A 312 24.54 -18.50 8.76
N ASN A 313 23.52 -18.99 8.06
CA ASN A 313 23.42 -18.99 6.60
C ASN A 313 22.76 -17.69 6.09
N ARG A 314 22.52 -16.71 6.97
CA ARG A 314 21.80 -15.46 6.66
C ARG A 314 20.38 -15.69 6.17
N THR A 315 19.77 -16.81 6.55
CA THR A 315 18.34 -17.02 6.41
C THR A 315 17.63 -16.36 7.59
N GLU A 316 16.72 -15.45 7.29
CA GLU A 316 15.86 -14.80 8.28
C GLU A 316 14.57 -15.60 8.43
N TYR A 317 14.19 -15.88 9.67
CA TYR A 317 12.91 -16.47 10.05
C TYR A 317 12.18 -15.48 10.95
N GLY A 318 10.88 -15.31 10.77
CA GLY A 318 10.13 -14.41 11.61
C GLY A 318 8.72 -14.87 11.93
N ILE A 319 8.26 -14.41 13.09
CA ILE A 319 6.88 -14.51 13.54
C ILE A 319 6.40 -13.12 13.94
N GLU A 320 5.24 -12.72 13.43
CA GLU A 320 4.61 -11.45 13.75
C GLU A 320 3.16 -11.67 14.14
N TYR A 321 2.72 -11.00 15.19
CA TYR A 321 1.32 -10.82 15.52
C TYR A 321 0.93 -9.38 15.22
N PHE A 322 -0.19 -9.18 14.51
CA PHE A 322 -0.80 -7.88 14.29
C PHE A 322 -2.27 -7.91 14.73
N GLY A 323 -2.65 -6.91 15.52
CA GLY A 323 -4.01 -6.68 15.99
C GLY A 323 -4.49 -5.27 15.62
N GLN A 324 -5.75 -5.14 15.22
CA GLN A 324 -6.38 -3.85 14.92
C GLN A 324 -7.84 -3.79 15.37
N THR A 325 -8.33 -2.58 15.65
CA THR A 325 -9.74 -2.35 15.99
C THR A 325 -10.62 -1.97 14.80
N GLU A 326 -10.01 -1.58 13.68
CA GLU A 326 -10.71 -1.14 12.47
C GLU A 326 -11.38 -2.30 11.72
N GLY A 327 -10.70 -3.43 11.59
CA GLY A 327 -11.21 -4.61 10.89
C GLY A 327 -12.51 -5.18 11.47
N TYR A 328 -13.22 -5.97 10.66
CA TYR A 328 -14.48 -6.61 11.03
C TYR A 328 -14.31 -7.64 12.16
N SER A 329 -15.17 -7.55 13.16
CA SER A 329 -15.37 -8.60 14.16
C SER A 329 -15.94 -9.87 13.53
N ARG A 330 -15.93 -10.98 14.28
CA ARG A 330 -16.45 -12.27 13.80
C ARG A 330 -17.91 -12.21 13.34
N SER A 331 -18.77 -11.45 14.02
CA SER A 331 -20.18 -11.28 13.65
C SER A 331 -20.33 -10.42 12.41
N GLU A 332 -19.60 -9.31 12.33
CA GLU A 332 -19.57 -8.42 11.16
C GLU A 332 -19.06 -9.16 9.92
N TRP A 333 -18.03 -9.99 10.09
CA TRP A 333 -17.44 -10.80 9.03
C TRP A 333 -18.42 -11.86 8.48
N ARG A 334 -19.20 -12.48 9.37
CA ARG A 334 -20.29 -13.37 8.95
C ARG A 334 -21.37 -12.62 8.17
N ASN A 335 -21.75 -11.43 8.63
CA ASN A 335 -22.75 -10.63 7.92
C ASN A 335 -22.22 -10.13 6.57
N TYR A 336 -20.96 -9.73 6.52
CA TYR A 336 -20.26 -9.35 5.30
C TYR A 336 -20.36 -10.47 4.25
N PHE A 337 -19.98 -11.71 4.59
CA PHE A 337 -20.08 -12.83 3.66
C PHE A 337 -21.51 -13.26 3.35
N LYS A 338 -22.44 -13.09 4.29
CA LYS A 338 -23.88 -13.27 4.02
C LYS A 338 -24.36 -12.28 2.95
N THR A 339 -23.96 -11.01 3.05
CA THR A 339 -24.26 -9.98 2.04
C THR A 339 -23.62 -10.33 0.71
N VAL A 340 -22.34 -10.74 0.69
CA VAL A 340 -21.66 -11.19 -0.53
C VAL A 340 -22.45 -12.33 -1.18
N GLY A 341 -22.83 -13.37 -0.43
CA GLY A 341 -23.63 -14.47 -0.96
C GLY A 341 -25.01 -14.03 -1.47
N PHE A 342 -25.66 -13.09 -0.79
CA PHE A 342 -26.94 -12.55 -1.19
C PHE A 342 -26.85 -11.79 -2.52
N VAL A 343 -25.93 -10.83 -2.65
CA VAL A 343 -25.81 -10.01 -3.86
C VAL A 343 -25.25 -10.81 -5.06
N ASN A 344 -24.47 -11.87 -4.81
CA ASN A 344 -23.96 -12.79 -5.82
C ASN A 344 -24.97 -13.91 -6.17
N GLY A 345 -26.24 -13.54 -6.36
CA GLY A 345 -27.31 -14.44 -6.82
C GLY A 345 -28.18 -15.04 -5.74
N GLY A 346 -27.79 -14.97 -4.46
CA GLY A 346 -28.64 -15.43 -3.35
C GLY A 346 -29.98 -14.68 -3.24
N PHE A 347 -30.06 -13.43 -3.69
CA PHE A 347 -31.28 -12.62 -3.70
C PHE A 347 -32.42 -13.24 -4.53
N ALA A 348 -32.10 -14.09 -5.51
CA ALA A 348 -33.07 -14.75 -6.38
C ALA A 348 -33.78 -15.92 -5.69
N ALA A 349 -33.24 -16.43 -4.57
CA ALA A 349 -33.83 -17.54 -3.84
C ALA A 349 -35.22 -17.18 -3.33
N GLY A 350 -36.24 -17.88 -3.83
CA GLY A 350 -37.64 -17.67 -3.43
C GLY A 350 -38.38 -16.55 -4.20
N LEU A 351 -37.74 -15.91 -5.18
CA LEU A 351 -38.41 -14.96 -6.06
C LEU A 351 -38.89 -15.61 -7.37
N PRO A 352 -40.02 -15.15 -7.95
CA PRO A 352 -40.38 -15.52 -9.32
C PRO A 352 -39.27 -15.13 -10.31
N ALA A 353 -39.02 -15.98 -11.32
CA ALA A 353 -37.91 -15.81 -12.26
C ALA A 353 -37.89 -14.44 -12.98
N GLY A 354 -39.08 -13.89 -13.29
CA GLY A 354 -39.20 -12.55 -13.88
C GLY A 354 -38.73 -11.44 -12.93
N VAL A 355 -39.11 -11.50 -11.66
CA VAL A 355 -38.71 -10.53 -10.62
C VAL A 355 -37.21 -10.64 -10.35
N ALA A 356 -36.68 -11.86 -10.22
CA ALA A 356 -35.25 -12.09 -10.04
C ALA A 356 -34.42 -11.52 -11.20
N SER A 357 -34.87 -11.75 -12.44
CA SER A 357 -34.21 -11.21 -13.64
C SER A 357 -34.20 -9.68 -13.66
N SER A 358 -35.30 -9.02 -13.26
CA SER A 358 -35.38 -7.55 -13.18
C SER A 358 -34.47 -6.95 -12.11
N LEU A 359 -34.21 -7.68 -11.02
CA LEU A 359 -33.36 -7.21 -9.91
C LEU A 359 -31.87 -7.54 -10.10
N ALA A 360 -31.53 -8.48 -10.99
CA ALA A 360 -30.16 -8.92 -11.21
C ALA A 360 -29.17 -7.78 -11.56
N PRO A 361 -29.52 -6.78 -12.39
CA PRO A 361 -28.61 -5.66 -12.66
C PRO A 361 -28.29 -4.83 -11.42
N LEU A 362 -29.28 -4.59 -10.54
CA LEU A 362 -29.09 -3.83 -9.30
C LEU A 362 -28.15 -4.57 -8.34
N TYR A 363 -28.40 -5.86 -8.10
CA TYR A 363 -27.55 -6.66 -7.21
C TYR A 363 -26.16 -6.93 -7.80
N GLY A 364 -26.03 -6.95 -9.13
CA GLY A 364 -24.74 -6.94 -9.81
C GLY A 364 -23.92 -5.68 -9.49
N GLN A 365 -24.55 -4.51 -9.35
CA GLN A 365 -23.84 -3.29 -8.93
C GLN A 365 -23.33 -3.38 -7.50
N TYR A 366 -24.13 -3.90 -6.56
CA TYR A 366 -23.66 -4.12 -5.19
C TYR A 366 -22.52 -5.14 -5.13
N ALA A 367 -22.62 -6.24 -5.87
CA ALA A 367 -21.55 -7.24 -5.96
C ALA A 367 -20.24 -6.61 -6.47
N ASN A 368 -20.31 -5.79 -7.53
CA ASN A 368 -19.13 -5.09 -8.04
C ASN A 368 -18.56 -4.11 -7.00
N LEU A 369 -19.41 -3.34 -6.30
CA LEU A 369 -18.96 -2.41 -5.26
C LEU A 369 -18.27 -3.12 -4.10
N LEU A 370 -18.84 -4.21 -3.60
CA LEU A 370 -18.25 -5.05 -2.55
C LEU A 370 -16.87 -5.59 -2.97
N ALA A 371 -16.71 -6.01 -4.23
CA ALA A 371 -15.43 -6.48 -4.76
C ALA A 371 -14.39 -5.35 -4.85
N VAL A 372 -14.80 -4.18 -5.34
CA VAL A 372 -13.93 -3.00 -5.46
C VAL A 372 -13.47 -2.50 -4.09
N GLU A 373 -14.37 -2.38 -3.11
CA GLU A 373 -14.00 -1.88 -1.78
C GLU A 373 -13.05 -2.84 -1.05
N THR A 374 -13.24 -4.16 -1.23
CA THR A 374 -12.30 -5.17 -0.74
C THR A 374 -10.92 -5.04 -1.37
N ASP A 375 -10.87 -4.88 -2.69
CA ASP A 375 -9.63 -4.67 -3.43
C ASP A 375 -8.93 -3.38 -2.98
N ASN A 376 -9.67 -2.28 -2.82
CA ASN A 376 -9.14 -1.00 -2.37
C ASN A 376 -8.59 -1.05 -0.94
N ALA A 377 -9.27 -1.75 -0.02
CA ALA A 377 -8.76 -1.97 1.33
C ALA A 377 -7.42 -2.73 1.31
N ASN A 378 -7.35 -3.84 0.57
CA ASN A 378 -6.12 -4.64 0.43
C ASN A 378 -4.99 -3.85 -0.25
N ARG A 379 -5.30 -2.99 -1.23
CA ARG A 379 -4.30 -2.13 -1.90
C ARG A 379 -3.73 -1.06 -0.99
N GLY A 380 -4.49 -0.61 -0.01
CA GLY A 380 -4.01 0.22 1.10
C GLY A 380 -3.21 -0.55 2.15
N ASN A 381 -2.88 -1.82 1.86
CA ASN A 381 -2.35 -2.80 2.81
C ASN A 381 -3.17 -2.79 4.12
N ASN A 382 -4.50 -2.72 4.01
CA ASN A 382 -5.39 -2.85 5.16
C ASN A 382 -5.93 -4.27 5.22
N PHE A 383 -5.94 -4.81 6.42
CA PHE A 383 -6.52 -6.11 6.65
C PHE A 383 -8.00 -6.00 7.01
N LEU A 384 -8.81 -6.94 6.53
CA LEU A 384 -10.27 -6.89 6.76
C LEU A 384 -10.71 -7.44 8.12
N GLY A 385 -9.93 -8.32 8.74
CA GLY A 385 -10.17 -8.91 10.06
C GLY A 385 -9.42 -8.16 11.16
N LYS A 386 -9.54 -8.61 12.42
CA LYS A 386 -8.90 -7.92 13.57
C LYS A 386 -7.54 -8.47 13.98
N HIS A 387 -7.23 -9.72 13.69
CA HIS A 387 -6.05 -10.41 14.23
C HIS A 387 -5.38 -11.24 13.15
N TYR A 388 -4.05 -11.13 13.08
CA TYR A 388 -3.21 -11.78 12.10
C TYR A 388 -1.97 -12.33 12.77
N VAL A 389 -1.58 -13.53 12.34
CA VAL A 389 -0.27 -14.11 12.64
C VAL A 389 0.41 -14.35 11.31
N THR A 390 1.59 -13.78 11.16
CA THR A 390 2.44 -13.96 9.98
C THR A 390 3.65 -14.79 10.37
N LEU A 391 3.94 -15.82 9.58
CA LEU A 391 5.18 -16.57 9.63
C LEU A 391 5.89 -16.35 8.30
N PHE A 392 7.18 -16.05 8.34
CA PHE A 392 7.96 -15.86 7.12
C PHE A 392 9.36 -16.45 7.25
N ALA A 393 9.92 -16.79 6.10
CA ALA A 393 11.32 -17.17 5.95
C ALA A 393 11.85 -16.52 4.68
N SER A 394 13.01 -15.88 4.77
CA SER A 394 13.66 -15.21 3.65
C SER A 394 15.12 -15.63 3.58
N SER A 395 15.54 -16.11 2.41
CA SER A 395 16.93 -16.46 2.15
C SER A 395 17.43 -15.61 1.00
N LYS A 396 18.58 -14.95 1.18
CA LYS A 396 19.27 -14.27 0.09
C LYS A 396 20.41 -15.15 -0.37
N THR A 397 20.30 -15.66 -1.60
CA THR A 397 21.45 -16.20 -2.34
C THR A 397 22.13 -15.02 -3.05
N GLU A 398 23.37 -14.73 -2.67
CA GLU A 398 24.23 -13.76 -3.37
C GLU A 398 24.56 -14.19 -4.80
#